data_AF-A0A199P7Y2-F1
#
_entry.id   AF-A0A199P7Y2-F1
#
_cell.length_a   1.000
_cell.length_b   1.000
_cell.length_c   1.000
_cell.angle_alpha   90.00
_cell.angle_beta   90.00
_cell.angle_gamma   90.00
#
_symmetry.space_group_name_H-M   'P 1'
#
loop_
_entity.id
_entity.type
_entity.pdbx_description
1 polymer ?
#
loop_
_entity_poly.entity_id
_entity_poly.type
_entity_poly.pdbx_seq_one_letter_code
_entity_poly.pdbx_strand_id
1 'polypeptide(L)'
;MIISDTERFAGYHTEDYRDDSAQVTQVASSVGSLGGNVSLTAGGAYTQSASNVVAAKDVSIRAASIDILTANDTHSASSQDDTLKFGVFARVKSPLIDLINNVDAARNSDGRLSAMQGMAAVANGYQTASAISSVAQKGGSGSLVTVEAGVGYATSTEQYKGSSQTSQGSTISGGGNVSLTTTQRDLHVVQGNLKAGDTLRLDSARDLVLEAGKSTASEQSEGSNAGVEVGVGVSVGAQTGVYVYAQASVGNHKSDAQNTTWQNTQLAGQNISLTSQGDTTLRGAVAKADRIDVQTGGDLTIESLQDTSNIQS
;
A
#
# COMPACT_ATOMS: atom_id res chain seq x y z
N MET A 1 -11.98 13.03 7.16
CA MET A 1 -12.86 14.22 7.33
C MET A 1 -12.51 14.84 8.67
N ILE A 2 -11.94 16.05 8.67
CA ILE A 2 -11.55 16.74 9.90
C ILE A 2 -12.81 17.43 10.43
N ILE A 3 -13.43 16.88 11.48
CA ILE A 3 -14.54 17.55 12.15
C ILE A 3 -13.93 18.60 13.06
N SER A 4 -13.95 19.84 12.59
CA SER A 4 -13.63 21.02 13.41
C SER A 4 -14.96 21.56 13.94
N ASP A 5 -15.38 21.08 15.11
CA ASP A 5 -16.49 21.67 15.86
C ASP A 5 -16.03 21.88 17.32
N THR A 6 -16.31 23.06 17.86
CA THR A 6 -15.97 23.40 19.25
C THR A 6 -16.93 22.68 20.19
N GLU A 7 -16.60 21.45 20.57
CA GLU A 7 -17.29 20.71 21.63
C GLU A 7 -16.66 21.05 22.99
N ARG A 8 -17.48 21.45 23.97
CA ARG A 8 -17.10 21.56 25.37
C ARG A 8 -17.75 20.43 26.15
N PHE A 9 -16.94 19.59 26.77
CA PHE A 9 -17.37 18.45 27.57
C PHE A 9 -16.94 18.62 29.03
N ALA A 10 -17.81 18.26 29.97
CA ALA A 10 -17.48 18.15 31.39
C ALA A 10 -18.06 16.85 31.95
N GLY A 11 -17.19 15.95 32.42
CA GLY A 11 -17.59 14.63 32.86
C GLY A 11 -16.39 13.71 33.03
N TYR A 12 -16.65 12.43 33.08
CA TYR A 12 -15.62 11.40 33.13
C TYR A 12 -15.24 10.97 31.72
N HIS A 13 -13.94 10.91 31.48
CA HIS A 13 -13.35 10.58 30.20
C HIS A 13 -12.12 9.72 30.47
N THR A 14 -12.05 8.55 29.85
CA THR A 14 -10.87 7.68 29.88
C THR A 14 -10.52 7.25 28.46
N GLU A 15 -9.22 7.20 28.20
CA GLU A 15 -8.61 6.77 26.96
C GLU A 15 -7.48 5.80 27.34
N ASP A 16 -7.63 4.54 26.93
CA ASP A 16 -6.59 3.52 27.07
C ASP A 16 -5.97 3.24 25.70
N TYR A 17 -4.65 3.24 25.64
CA TYR A 17 -3.88 3.04 24.42
C TYR A 17 -2.89 1.90 24.59
N ARG A 18 -2.86 0.96 23.64
CA ARG A 18 -1.92 -0.16 23.62
C ARG A 18 -1.27 -0.29 22.25
N ASP A 19 0.06 -0.33 22.23
CA ASP A 19 0.85 -0.52 21.03
C ASP A 19 1.85 -1.66 21.17
N ASP A 20 2.01 -2.43 20.11
CA ASP A 20 3.08 -3.40 19.94
C ASP A 20 3.66 -3.28 18.53
N SER A 21 4.98 -3.36 18.41
CA SER A 21 5.63 -3.42 17.10
C SER A 21 6.89 -4.28 17.11
N ALA A 22 7.11 -4.97 16.00
CA ALA A 22 8.31 -5.76 15.76
C ALA A 22 8.85 -5.49 14.35
N GLN A 23 10.17 -5.54 14.21
CA GLN A 23 10.85 -5.32 12.94
C GLN A 23 12.07 -6.24 12.82
N VAL A 24 12.24 -6.85 11.65
CA VAL A 24 13.44 -7.56 11.24
C VAL A 24 13.95 -6.91 9.96
N THR A 25 15.23 -6.54 9.94
CA THR A 25 15.90 -6.00 8.76
C THR A 25 17.11 -6.86 8.41
N GLN A 26 17.22 -7.19 7.13
CA GLN A 26 18.29 -8.00 6.57
C GLN A 26 19.49 -7.12 6.26
N VAL A 27 20.66 -7.54 6.75
CA VAL A 27 21.92 -6.84 6.50
C VAL A 27 22.71 -7.59 5.45
N ALA A 28 22.89 -6.94 4.29
CA ALA A 28 23.58 -7.54 3.16
C ALA A 28 25.09 -7.69 3.42
N SER A 29 25.62 -8.90 3.20
CA SER A 29 27.06 -9.11 3.11
C SER A 29 27.58 -8.67 1.75
N SER A 30 28.79 -8.13 1.69
CA SER A 30 29.39 -7.66 0.43
C SER A 30 30.78 -8.24 0.21
N VAL A 31 30.99 -8.85 -0.95
CA VAL A 31 32.30 -9.33 -1.42
C VAL A 31 32.69 -8.53 -2.65
N GLY A 32 33.88 -7.93 -2.68
CA GLY A 32 34.23 -7.13 -3.84
C GLY A 32 35.69 -6.80 -4.05
N SER A 33 35.97 -6.30 -5.25
CA SER A 33 37.31 -5.89 -5.69
C SER A 33 37.26 -4.49 -6.30
N LEU A 34 38.04 -3.56 -5.73
CA LEU A 34 38.04 -2.14 -6.12
C LEU A 34 38.81 -1.85 -7.42
N GLY A 35 39.66 -2.76 -7.87
CA GLY A 35 40.48 -2.56 -9.08
C GLY A 35 40.68 -3.82 -9.93
N GLY A 36 40.10 -4.94 -9.51
CA GLY A 36 40.31 -6.24 -10.14
C GLY A 36 39.02 -7.03 -10.28
N ASN A 37 39.19 -8.35 -10.36
CA ASN A 37 38.11 -9.30 -10.55
C ASN A 37 37.65 -9.88 -9.20
N VAL A 38 36.45 -10.45 -9.18
CA VAL A 38 36.02 -11.40 -8.15
C VAL A 38 35.83 -12.76 -8.81
N SER A 39 36.45 -13.80 -8.26
CA SER A 39 36.25 -15.18 -8.69
C SER A 39 35.81 -16.03 -7.50
N LEU A 40 34.64 -16.65 -7.62
CA LEU A 40 34.02 -17.50 -6.61
C LEU A 40 33.86 -18.89 -7.22
N THR A 41 34.45 -19.90 -6.60
CA THR A 41 34.35 -21.29 -7.08
C THR A 41 33.90 -22.19 -5.93
N ALA A 42 32.85 -22.97 -6.16
CA ALA A 42 32.37 -23.98 -5.23
C ALA A 42 32.35 -25.36 -5.89
N GLY A 43 32.83 -26.39 -5.19
CA GLY A 43 32.72 -27.78 -5.68
C GLY A 43 31.29 -28.32 -5.64
N GLY A 44 30.45 -27.75 -4.76
CA GLY A 44 29.04 -28.09 -4.58
C GLY A 44 28.13 -26.92 -4.96
N ALA A 45 27.16 -26.59 -4.11
CA ALA A 45 26.26 -25.45 -4.33
C ALA A 45 26.91 -24.12 -3.91
N TYR A 46 26.67 -23.05 -4.68
CA TYR A 46 26.90 -21.67 -4.27
C TYR A 46 25.55 -21.02 -4.00
N THR A 47 25.37 -20.47 -2.79
CA THR A 47 24.14 -19.78 -2.40
C THR A 47 24.45 -18.36 -1.93
N GLN A 48 23.74 -17.38 -2.48
CA GLN A 48 23.84 -15.98 -2.09
C GLN A 48 22.43 -15.48 -1.74
N SER A 49 22.21 -15.00 -0.52
CA SER A 49 20.91 -14.46 -0.09
C SER A 49 21.08 -13.01 0.36
N ALA A 50 20.26 -12.11 -0.20
CA ALA A 50 20.28 -10.67 0.05
C ALA A 50 21.69 -10.07 0.20
N SER A 51 22.62 -10.43 -0.70
CA SER A 51 24.04 -10.08 -0.59
C SER A 51 24.57 -9.50 -1.89
N ASN A 52 25.73 -8.86 -1.83
CA ASN A 52 26.35 -8.14 -2.94
C ASN A 52 27.69 -8.76 -3.34
N VAL A 53 27.90 -8.96 -4.64
CA VAL A 53 29.21 -9.28 -5.23
C VAL A 53 29.56 -8.21 -6.25
N VAL A 54 30.64 -7.45 -6.02
CA VAL A 54 30.97 -6.29 -6.86
C VAL A 54 32.44 -6.30 -7.27
N ALA A 55 32.73 -6.22 -8.57
CA ALA A 55 34.08 -6.10 -9.10
C ALA A 55 34.21 -4.89 -10.03
N ALA A 56 35.33 -4.16 -9.93
CA ALA A 56 35.65 -3.09 -10.87
C ALA A 56 35.88 -3.61 -12.30
N LYS A 57 36.28 -4.88 -12.44
CA LYS A 57 36.43 -5.58 -13.71
C LYS A 57 35.42 -6.73 -13.79
N ASP A 58 35.88 -7.98 -13.74
CA ASP A 58 35.02 -9.13 -14.02
C ASP A 58 34.54 -9.83 -12.73
N VAL A 59 33.32 -10.37 -12.76
CA VAL A 59 32.82 -11.33 -11.76
C VAL A 59 32.66 -12.70 -12.41
N SER A 60 33.24 -13.74 -11.82
CA SER A 60 33.05 -15.12 -12.24
C SER A 60 32.61 -15.99 -11.06
N ILE A 61 31.47 -16.66 -11.19
CA ILE A 61 30.95 -17.61 -10.21
C ILE A 61 30.82 -18.97 -10.90
N ARG A 62 31.51 -19.98 -10.38
CA ARG A 62 31.45 -21.35 -10.91
C ARG A 62 31.13 -22.34 -9.80
N ALA A 63 30.05 -23.11 -9.96
CA ALA A 63 29.62 -24.08 -8.96
C ALA A 63 28.91 -25.29 -9.58
N ALA A 64 28.63 -26.34 -8.81
CA ALA A 64 27.75 -27.43 -9.27
C ALA A 64 26.31 -26.96 -9.45
N SER A 65 25.83 -26.07 -8.58
CA SER A 65 24.62 -25.26 -8.73
C SER A 65 24.82 -23.86 -8.18
N ILE A 66 24.00 -22.92 -8.64
CA ILE A 66 24.02 -21.53 -8.18
C ILE A 66 22.59 -21.13 -7.81
N ASP A 67 22.42 -20.68 -6.57
CA ASP A 67 21.16 -20.16 -6.05
C ASP A 67 21.38 -18.72 -5.56
N ILE A 68 20.77 -17.76 -6.25
CA ILE A 68 20.79 -16.34 -5.88
C ILE A 68 19.40 -16.01 -5.36
N LEU A 69 19.27 -15.87 -4.05
CA LEU A 69 18.00 -15.80 -3.34
C LEU A 69 17.78 -14.43 -2.70
N THR A 70 16.56 -14.22 -2.25
CA THR A 70 16.16 -13.09 -1.43
C THR A 70 16.25 -13.40 0.05
N ALA A 71 16.21 -12.36 0.86
CA ALA A 71 15.85 -12.43 2.27
C ALA A 71 14.77 -11.38 2.53
N ASN A 72 13.91 -11.58 3.53
CA ASN A 72 12.77 -10.68 3.74
C ASN A 72 12.98 -9.81 4.97
N ASP A 73 12.79 -8.50 4.78
CA ASP A 73 12.53 -7.58 5.89
C ASP A 73 11.09 -7.77 6.32
N THR A 74 10.85 -7.82 7.62
CA THR A 74 9.49 -7.95 8.17
C THR A 74 9.19 -6.82 9.13
N HIS A 75 7.96 -6.33 9.10
CA HIS A 75 7.45 -5.39 10.05
C HIS A 75 6.05 -5.82 10.48
N SER A 76 5.75 -5.72 11.77
CA SER A 76 4.41 -5.90 12.30
C SER A 76 4.13 -4.82 13.33
N ALA A 77 2.93 -4.28 13.31
CA ALA A 77 2.46 -3.31 14.28
C ALA A 77 1.02 -3.63 14.64
N SER A 78 0.66 -3.47 15.90
CA SER A 78 -0.73 -3.51 16.34
C SER A 78 -1.00 -2.41 17.35
N SER A 79 -2.12 -1.72 17.20
CA SER A 79 -2.58 -0.72 18.15
C SER A 79 -4.03 -0.98 18.56
N GLN A 80 -4.38 -0.57 19.78
CA GLN A 80 -5.75 -0.58 20.27
C GLN A 80 -6.03 0.68 21.10
N ASP A 81 -7.09 1.37 20.72
CA ASP A 81 -7.62 2.56 21.39
C ASP A 81 -9.00 2.24 21.98
N ASP A 82 -9.13 2.33 23.31
CA ASP A 82 -10.40 2.21 24.02
C ASP A 82 -10.77 3.57 24.63
N THR A 83 -11.92 4.12 24.29
CA THR A 83 -12.42 5.40 24.84
C THR A 83 -13.76 5.22 25.52
N LEU A 84 -13.94 5.84 26.68
CA LEU A 84 -15.19 5.91 27.40
C LEU A 84 -15.44 7.34 27.90
N LYS A 85 -16.57 7.91 27.52
CA LYS A 85 -17.02 9.27 27.85
C LYS A 85 -18.40 9.22 28.50
N PHE A 86 -18.55 9.84 29.68
CA PHE A 86 -19.87 10.16 30.22
C PHE A 86 -19.87 11.57 30.82
N GLY A 87 -20.84 12.40 30.47
CA GLY A 87 -20.83 13.78 30.96
C GLY A 87 -21.85 14.69 30.32
N VAL A 88 -21.75 15.96 30.69
CA VAL A 88 -22.49 17.05 30.06
C VAL A 88 -21.66 17.60 28.90
N PHE A 89 -22.29 17.85 27.76
CA PHE A 89 -21.62 18.42 26.60
C PHE A 89 -22.39 19.64 26.07
N ALA A 90 -21.66 20.52 25.39
CA ALA A 90 -22.20 21.61 24.58
C ALA A 90 -21.43 21.65 23.26
N ARG A 91 -22.13 21.56 22.12
CA ARG A 91 -21.53 21.56 20.78
C ARG A 91 -22.26 22.53 19.85
N VAL A 92 -21.51 23.10 18.92
CA VAL A 92 -22.02 23.98 17.86
C VAL A 92 -21.78 23.26 16.54
N LYS A 93 -22.84 22.99 15.77
CA LYS A 93 -22.74 22.38 14.43
C LYS A 93 -23.06 23.46 13.38
N SER A 94 -22.16 23.64 12.41
CA SER A 94 -22.37 24.57 11.28
C SER A 94 -22.35 23.83 9.94
N PRO A 95 -23.48 23.71 9.22
CA PRO A 95 -23.56 22.96 7.97
C PRO A 95 -22.95 23.66 6.73
N LEU A 96 -22.26 24.80 6.87
CA LEU A 96 -21.83 25.63 5.72
C LEU A 96 -20.36 25.46 5.29
N ILE A 97 -19.59 24.56 5.90
CA ILE A 97 -18.16 24.45 5.61
C ILE A 97 -17.85 23.54 4.40
N ASP A 98 -18.80 22.75 3.89
CA ASP A 98 -18.56 21.79 2.79
C ASP A 98 -18.90 22.31 1.37
N LEU A 99 -19.08 23.62 1.16
CA LEU A 99 -19.35 24.20 -0.17
C LEU A 99 -18.38 25.32 -0.57
N ILE A 100 -17.07 25.09 -0.42
CA ILE A 100 -16.05 25.94 -1.06
C ILE A 100 -14.99 25.04 -1.70
N ASN A 101 -15.37 24.43 -2.82
CA ASN A 101 -14.46 24.02 -3.88
C ASN A 101 -15.28 23.99 -5.19
N ASN A 102 -15.58 25.17 -5.73
CA ASN A 102 -15.83 25.45 -7.16
C ASN A 102 -16.49 26.84 -7.33
N VAL A 103 -15.75 27.90 -7.02
CA VAL A 103 -16.08 29.26 -7.49
C VAL A 103 -14.87 29.80 -8.23
N ASP A 104 -14.60 29.23 -9.40
CA ASP A 104 -13.71 29.85 -10.39
C ASP A 104 -14.09 29.51 -11.85
N ALA A 105 -15.34 29.08 -12.08
CA ALA A 105 -15.89 28.83 -13.43
C ALA A 105 -17.04 29.76 -13.79
N ALA A 106 -17.07 30.98 -13.24
CA ALA A 106 -18.13 31.97 -13.48
C ALA A 106 -17.60 33.29 -14.09
N ARG A 107 -16.57 33.18 -14.93
CA ARG A 107 -16.14 34.26 -15.83
C ARG A 107 -16.10 33.72 -17.25
N ASN A 108 -17.28 33.75 -17.88
CA ASN A 108 -17.57 33.56 -19.32
C ASN A 108 -18.56 32.42 -19.60
N SER A 109 -19.86 32.69 -19.49
CA SER A 109 -20.85 32.05 -20.37
C SER A 109 -22.21 32.76 -20.33
N ASP A 110 -22.72 33.08 -21.51
CA ASP A 110 -23.99 33.73 -21.81
C ASP A 110 -25.23 33.10 -21.15
N GLY A 111 -26.04 33.95 -20.51
CA GLY A 111 -27.49 34.14 -20.65
C GLY A 111 -28.51 32.99 -20.70
N ARG A 112 -28.17 31.69 -20.73
CA ARG A 112 -29.16 30.60 -20.94
C ARG A 112 -28.96 29.36 -20.09
N LEU A 113 -28.39 29.49 -18.89
CA LEU A 113 -28.21 28.37 -17.96
C LEU A 113 -28.86 28.59 -16.59
N SER A 114 -30.09 29.11 -16.57
CA SER A 114 -30.86 29.33 -15.32
C SER A 114 -31.72 28.13 -14.90
N ALA A 115 -31.68 27.00 -15.62
CA ALA A 115 -32.61 25.88 -15.42
C ALA A 115 -31.96 24.56 -14.95
N MET A 116 -30.64 24.53 -14.71
CA MET A 116 -29.95 23.26 -14.39
C MET A 116 -29.05 23.32 -13.15
N GLN A 117 -29.39 24.16 -12.17
CA GLN A 117 -28.73 24.22 -10.85
C GLN A 117 -29.52 23.49 -9.74
N GLY A 118 -30.55 22.72 -10.09
CA GLY A 118 -31.48 22.11 -9.12
C GLY A 118 -31.28 20.62 -8.85
N MET A 119 -30.25 19.96 -9.38
CA MET A 119 -30.21 18.49 -9.37
C MET A 119 -28.79 17.94 -9.20
N ALA A 120 -28.25 18.10 -7.99
CA ALA A 120 -27.04 17.40 -7.55
C ALA A 120 -27.24 16.91 -6.11
N ALA A 121 -28.26 16.08 -5.90
CA ALA A 121 -28.52 15.42 -4.61
C ALA A 121 -29.35 14.14 -4.83
N VAL A 122 -28.89 13.25 -5.69
CA VAL A 122 -29.45 11.89 -5.78
C VAL A 122 -28.31 10.91 -6.02
N ALA A 123 -27.61 10.54 -4.96
CA ALA A 123 -26.79 9.35 -4.94
C ALA A 123 -26.86 8.71 -3.54
N ASN A 124 -27.52 7.55 -3.50
CA ASN A 124 -27.65 6.56 -2.42
C ASN A 124 -28.75 6.74 -1.36
N GLY A 125 -29.85 5.99 -1.53
CA GLY A 125 -30.62 5.43 -0.41
C GLY A 125 -32.11 5.76 -0.37
N TYR A 126 -32.95 4.76 -0.56
CA TYR A 126 -34.41 4.83 -0.62
C TYR A 126 -35.06 5.28 0.70
N GLN A 127 -35.80 6.40 0.67
CA GLN A 127 -37.11 6.68 1.31
C GLN A 127 -37.27 8.18 1.64
N THR A 128 -37.15 9.08 0.65
CA THR A 128 -37.38 10.52 0.94
C THR A 128 -37.97 11.29 -0.23
N ALA A 129 -38.98 10.74 -0.90
CA ALA A 129 -39.70 11.48 -1.95
C ALA A 129 -40.66 12.56 -1.40
N SER A 130 -41.05 12.49 -0.12
CA SER A 130 -42.03 13.40 0.50
C SER A 130 -41.44 14.58 1.27
N ALA A 131 -40.13 14.59 1.56
CA ALA A 131 -39.51 15.70 2.30
C ALA A 131 -38.93 16.79 1.39
N ILE A 132 -38.74 16.54 0.09
CA ILE A 132 -38.13 17.51 -0.84
C ILE A 132 -39.17 18.43 -1.48
N SER A 133 -40.41 17.96 -1.66
CA SER A 133 -41.50 18.75 -2.24
C SER A 133 -42.00 19.87 -1.30
N SER A 134 -41.73 19.80 0.00
CA SER A 134 -42.04 20.88 0.96
C SER A 134 -40.95 21.96 1.06
N VAL A 135 -39.70 21.68 0.65
CA VAL A 135 -38.59 22.66 0.63
C VAL A 135 -38.48 23.39 -0.72
N ALA A 136 -38.92 22.80 -1.83
CA ALA A 136 -38.81 23.43 -3.15
C ALA A 136 -39.85 24.55 -3.40
N GLN A 137 -40.94 24.63 -2.64
CA GLN A 137 -42.01 25.62 -2.85
C GLN A 137 -41.90 26.90 -1.99
N LYS A 138 -40.88 27.01 -1.13
CA LYS A 138 -40.67 28.19 -0.29
C LYS A 138 -39.20 28.58 -0.34
N GLY A 139 -38.90 29.60 -1.14
CA GLY A 139 -37.53 30.05 -1.38
C GLY A 139 -36.75 30.30 -0.08
N GLY A 140 -35.55 29.73 -0.04
CA GLY A 140 -34.43 30.05 0.86
C GLY A 140 -34.69 29.88 2.35
N SER A 141 -34.38 28.71 2.95
CA SER A 141 -34.50 28.51 4.41
C SER A 141 -33.78 27.26 4.93
N GLY A 142 -32.45 27.20 4.85
CA GLY A 142 -31.65 26.19 5.57
C GLY A 142 -31.27 26.70 6.97
N SER A 143 -31.28 25.84 7.99
CA SER A 143 -30.75 26.18 9.33
C SER A 143 -29.26 26.52 9.21
N LEU A 144 -28.85 27.69 9.70
CA LEU A 144 -27.49 28.24 9.49
C LEU A 144 -26.51 27.79 10.58
N VAL A 145 -26.97 27.64 11.83
CA VAL A 145 -26.17 27.18 12.98
C VAL A 145 -27.09 26.44 13.97
N THR A 146 -26.65 25.31 14.50
CA THR A 146 -27.31 24.66 15.65
C THR A 146 -26.37 24.59 16.85
N VAL A 147 -26.92 24.85 18.04
CA VAL A 147 -26.22 24.71 19.32
C VAL A 147 -26.97 23.67 20.12
N GLU A 148 -26.27 22.62 20.56
CA GLU A 148 -26.84 21.50 21.30
C GLU A 148 -26.11 21.37 22.64
N ALA A 149 -26.87 21.19 23.72
CA ALA A 149 -26.33 20.87 25.03
C ALA A 149 -27.11 19.71 25.65
N GLY A 150 -26.42 18.77 26.27
CA GLY A 150 -27.05 17.56 26.75
C GLY A 150 -26.18 16.75 27.68
N VAL A 151 -26.70 15.59 28.08
CA VAL A 151 -25.96 14.56 28.80
C VAL A 151 -25.83 13.34 27.90
N GLY A 152 -24.65 12.73 27.91
CA GLY A 152 -24.36 11.60 27.04
C GLY A 152 -23.44 10.59 27.66
N TYR A 153 -23.53 9.37 27.14
CA TYR A 153 -22.61 8.27 27.34
C TYR A 153 -22.13 7.81 25.95
N ALA A 154 -20.83 7.63 25.78
CA ALA A 154 -20.24 7.09 24.56
C ALA A 154 -19.05 6.19 24.89
N THR A 155 -18.94 5.08 24.17
CA THR A 155 -17.80 4.16 24.20
C THR A 155 -17.37 3.88 22.77
N SER A 156 -16.07 3.80 22.55
CA SER A 156 -15.50 3.36 21.28
C SER A 156 -14.26 2.50 21.51
N THR A 157 -14.12 1.45 20.71
CA THR A 157 -12.92 0.62 20.65
C THR A 157 -12.49 0.56 19.20
N GLU A 158 -11.23 0.89 18.94
CA GLU A 158 -10.59 0.81 17.64
C GLU A 158 -9.37 -0.11 17.76
N GLN A 159 -9.22 -1.05 16.83
CA GLN A 159 -8.08 -1.96 16.75
C GLN A 159 -7.48 -1.90 15.36
N TYR A 160 -6.16 -1.83 15.30
CA TYR A 160 -5.40 -1.87 14.08
C TYR A 160 -4.32 -2.95 14.16
N LYS A 161 -4.11 -3.68 13.06
CA LYS A 161 -3.03 -4.66 12.88
C LYS A 161 -2.45 -4.49 11.48
N GLY A 162 -1.20 -4.07 11.40
CA GLY A 162 -0.42 -3.99 10.17
C GLY A 162 0.69 -5.04 10.17
N SER A 163 0.92 -5.67 9.02
CA SER A 163 2.11 -6.48 8.79
C SER A 163 2.61 -6.30 7.37
N SER A 164 3.92 -6.27 7.19
CA SER A 164 4.54 -6.20 5.88
C SER A 164 5.77 -7.10 5.81
N GLN A 165 6.02 -7.61 4.62
CA GLN A 165 7.22 -8.34 4.25
C GLN A 165 7.73 -7.77 2.94
N THR A 166 8.94 -7.23 2.97
CA THR A 166 9.62 -6.69 1.79
C THR A 166 10.78 -7.59 1.43
N SER A 167 10.77 -8.08 0.20
CA SER A 167 11.82 -8.97 -0.27
C SER A 167 13.06 -8.18 -0.71
N GLN A 168 14.22 -8.57 -0.20
CA GLN A 168 15.51 -7.96 -0.45
C GLN A 168 16.34 -8.85 -1.37
N GLY A 169 16.61 -8.34 -2.56
CA GLY A 169 17.32 -9.04 -3.63
C GLY A 169 18.83 -9.10 -3.42
N SER A 170 19.48 -9.98 -4.17
CA SER A 170 20.94 -10.07 -4.24
C SER A 170 21.47 -9.30 -5.45
N THR A 171 22.63 -8.66 -5.31
CA THR A 171 23.28 -7.92 -6.41
C THR A 171 24.57 -8.60 -6.83
N ILE A 172 24.81 -8.70 -8.14
CA ILE A 172 26.10 -9.07 -8.72
C ILE A 172 26.45 -8.05 -9.80
N SER A 173 27.56 -7.33 -9.62
CA SER A 173 27.98 -6.30 -10.56
C SER A 173 29.46 -6.42 -10.93
N GLY A 174 29.74 -6.45 -12.24
CA GLY A 174 31.08 -6.33 -12.81
C GLY A 174 31.16 -5.10 -13.70
N GLY A 175 32.24 -4.32 -13.59
CA GLY A 175 32.53 -3.23 -14.52
C GLY A 175 32.90 -3.70 -15.93
N GLY A 176 33.34 -4.96 -16.07
CA GLY A 176 33.52 -5.69 -17.32
C GLY A 176 32.44 -6.75 -17.48
N ASN A 177 32.83 -8.01 -17.44
CA ASN A 177 31.95 -9.16 -17.64
C ASN A 177 31.43 -9.73 -16.32
N VAL A 178 30.24 -10.32 -16.34
CA VAL A 178 29.71 -11.14 -15.26
C VAL A 178 29.36 -12.51 -15.82
N SER A 179 29.92 -13.58 -15.26
CA SER A 179 29.65 -14.95 -15.68
C SER A 179 29.25 -15.81 -14.49
N LEU A 180 28.04 -16.37 -14.53
CA LEU A 180 27.59 -17.40 -13.61
C LEU A 180 27.50 -18.72 -14.38
N THR A 181 28.23 -19.73 -13.94
CA THR A 181 28.32 -21.01 -14.63
C THR A 181 28.09 -22.17 -13.68
N THR A 182 27.09 -23.00 -13.96
CA THR A 182 26.90 -24.25 -13.24
C THR A 182 27.55 -25.41 -13.98
N THR A 183 27.97 -26.45 -13.27
CA THR A 183 28.68 -27.60 -13.88
C THR A 183 27.87 -28.89 -13.87
N GLN A 184 26.79 -28.96 -13.09
CA GLN A 184 26.01 -30.19 -12.92
C GLN A 184 24.49 -29.97 -12.88
N ARG A 185 24.04 -28.89 -12.22
CA ARG A 185 22.63 -28.63 -11.91
C ARG A 185 22.24 -27.21 -12.33
N ASP A 186 21.18 -26.70 -11.72
CA ASP A 186 20.44 -25.51 -12.14
C ASP A 186 21.12 -24.22 -11.68
N LEU A 187 20.80 -23.15 -12.41
CA LEU A 187 21.09 -21.76 -12.06
C LEU A 187 19.77 -21.07 -11.76
N HIS A 188 19.54 -20.77 -10.49
CA HIS A 188 18.31 -20.14 -10.00
C HIS A 188 18.60 -18.74 -9.45
N VAL A 189 17.79 -17.76 -9.84
CA VAL A 189 17.89 -16.36 -9.41
C VAL A 189 16.51 -15.84 -9.05
N VAL A 190 16.35 -15.32 -7.83
CA VAL A 190 15.13 -14.70 -7.33
C VAL A 190 15.45 -13.26 -6.94
N GLN A 191 14.74 -12.30 -7.55
CA GLN A 191 14.98 -10.85 -7.40
C GLN A 191 16.47 -10.48 -7.50
N GLY A 192 17.18 -11.06 -8.46
CA GLY A 192 18.59 -10.76 -8.66
C GLY A 192 18.78 -9.47 -9.44
N ASN A 193 19.71 -8.61 -9.02
CA ASN A 193 20.20 -7.50 -9.84
C ASN A 193 21.59 -7.87 -10.40
N LEU A 194 21.60 -8.34 -11.65
CA LEU A 194 22.80 -8.84 -12.32
C LEU A 194 23.23 -7.82 -13.38
N LYS A 195 24.40 -7.21 -13.20
CA LYS A 195 24.89 -6.13 -14.05
C LYS A 195 26.32 -6.37 -14.52
N ALA A 196 26.52 -6.38 -15.84
CA ALA A 196 27.83 -6.32 -16.48
C ALA A 196 27.99 -4.95 -17.17
N GLY A 197 29.23 -4.46 -17.24
CA GLY A 197 29.57 -3.33 -18.11
C GLY A 197 29.67 -3.72 -19.58
N ASP A 198 30.03 -4.97 -19.86
CA ASP A 198 30.09 -5.55 -21.20
C ASP A 198 29.15 -6.75 -21.34
N THR A 199 29.62 -7.97 -21.06
CA THR A 199 28.81 -9.17 -21.24
C THR A 199 28.35 -9.77 -19.92
N LEU A 200 27.03 -10.00 -19.80
CA LEU A 200 26.43 -10.82 -18.75
C LEU A 200 26.13 -12.22 -19.31
N ARG A 201 26.75 -13.25 -18.74
CA ARG A 201 26.59 -14.65 -19.13
C ARG A 201 26.01 -15.47 -17.99
N LEU A 202 24.87 -16.12 -18.24
CA LEU A 202 24.28 -17.14 -17.38
C LEU A 202 24.33 -18.47 -18.13
N ASP A 203 25.12 -19.42 -17.63
CA ASP A 203 25.39 -20.70 -18.29
C ASP A 203 25.03 -21.85 -17.33
N SER A 204 23.85 -22.45 -17.54
CA SER A 204 23.34 -23.54 -16.73
C SER A 204 23.59 -24.90 -17.38
N ALA A 205 24.16 -25.82 -16.62
CA ALA A 205 24.34 -27.22 -16.97
C ALA A 205 23.02 -28.02 -17.02
N ARG A 206 21.94 -27.48 -16.43
CA ARG A 206 20.61 -28.08 -16.49
C ARG A 206 19.57 -27.00 -16.72
N ASP A 207 18.87 -26.50 -15.71
CA ASP A 207 17.80 -25.52 -15.92
C ASP A 207 18.24 -24.10 -15.56
N LEU A 208 17.74 -23.08 -16.26
CA LEU A 208 17.97 -21.67 -15.97
C LEU A 208 16.66 -21.01 -15.54
N VAL A 209 16.58 -20.56 -14.29
CA VAL A 209 15.33 -20.04 -13.71
C VAL A 209 15.58 -18.65 -13.13
N LEU A 210 14.91 -17.64 -13.69
CA LEU A 210 14.94 -16.25 -13.22
C LEU A 210 13.54 -15.84 -12.78
N GLU A 211 13.40 -15.49 -11.50
CA GLU A 211 12.11 -15.22 -10.86
C GLU A 211 12.07 -13.86 -10.16
N ALA A 212 10.90 -13.22 -10.12
CA ALA A 212 10.68 -12.07 -9.27
C ALA A 212 10.61 -12.47 -7.79
N GLY A 213 11.11 -11.59 -6.91
CA GLY A 213 10.83 -11.67 -5.49
C GLY A 213 9.43 -11.17 -5.16
N LYS A 214 8.87 -11.67 -4.06
CA LYS A 214 7.49 -11.37 -3.63
C LYS A 214 7.51 -10.55 -2.35
N SER A 215 6.87 -9.39 -2.37
CA SER A 215 6.60 -8.60 -1.17
C SER A 215 5.10 -8.58 -0.88
N THR A 216 4.73 -8.56 0.39
CA THR A 216 3.33 -8.59 0.83
C THR A 216 3.10 -7.58 1.94
N ALA A 217 1.94 -6.92 1.94
CA ALA A 217 1.49 -6.11 3.06
C ALA A 217 0.03 -6.47 3.40
N SER A 218 -0.30 -6.48 4.68
CA SER A 218 -1.64 -6.73 5.18
C SER A 218 -1.95 -5.72 6.28
N GLU A 219 -3.12 -5.10 6.19
CA GLU A 219 -3.65 -4.20 7.19
C GLU A 219 -5.06 -4.64 7.57
N GLN A 220 -5.36 -4.61 8.84
CA GLN A 220 -6.67 -4.90 9.39
C GLN A 220 -7.03 -3.80 10.36
N SER A 221 -8.20 -3.20 10.18
CA SER A 221 -8.76 -2.21 11.08
C SER A 221 -10.15 -2.66 11.46
N GLU A 222 -10.47 -2.68 12.75
CA GLU A 222 -11.81 -2.97 13.22
C GLU A 222 -12.17 -2.01 14.34
N GLY A 223 -13.39 -1.49 14.27
CA GLY A 223 -13.86 -0.50 15.20
C GLY A 223 -15.30 -0.73 15.59
N SER A 224 -15.61 -0.39 16.82
CA SER A 224 -16.97 -0.40 17.32
C SER A 224 -17.20 0.81 18.20
N ASN A 225 -18.36 1.44 18.05
CA ASN A 225 -18.76 2.57 18.87
C ASN A 225 -20.22 2.43 19.27
N ALA A 226 -20.53 2.82 20.50
CA ALA A 226 -21.89 2.87 21.01
C ALA A 226 -22.06 4.13 21.86
N GLY A 227 -23.20 4.79 21.74
CA GLY A 227 -23.48 6.00 22.50
C GLY A 227 -24.97 6.29 22.60
N VAL A 228 -25.34 6.98 23.66
CA VAL A 228 -26.68 7.50 23.90
C VAL A 228 -26.55 8.89 24.50
N GLU A 229 -27.33 9.84 23.99
CA GLU A 229 -27.41 11.16 24.60
C GLU A 229 -28.82 11.73 24.51
N VAL A 230 -29.11 12.62 25.46
CA VAL A 230 -30.35 13.38 25.54
C VAL A 230 -29.99 14.83 25.77
N GLY A 231 -30.66 15.74 25.09
CA GLY A 231 -30.30 17.15 25.15
C GLY A 231 -31.38 18.08 24.65
N VAL A 232 -31.06 19.37 24.77
CA VAL A 232 -31.83 20.47 24.22
C VAL A 232 -30.98 21.20 23.20
N GLY A 233 -31.60 21.57 22.08
CA GLY A 233 -30.94 22.29 21.00
C GLY A 233 -31.64 23.59 20.69
N VAL A 234 -30.87 24.54 20.17
CA VAL A 234 -31.37 25.78 19.57
C VAL A 234 -30.87 25.82 18.14
N SER A 235 -31.80 25.96 17.19
CA SER A 235 -31.47 26.19 15.79
C SER A 235 -31.68 27.65 15.42
N VAL A 236 -30.73 28.22 14.68
CA VAL A 236 -30.79 29.58 14.16
C VAL A 236 -30.75 29.51 12.63
N GLY A 237 -31.80 30.03 11.99
CA GLY A 237 -32.03 29.98 10.56
C GLY A 237 -33.30 30.75 10.18
N ALA A 238 -33.96 30.37 9.09
CA ALA A 238 -35.20 31.04 8.67
C ALA A 238 -36.35 30.97 9.70
N GLN A 239 -36.28 30.02 10.64
CA GLN A 239 -37.09 29.99 11.85
C GLN A 239 -36.15 29.61 13.00
N THR A 240 -36.12 30.44 14.05
CA THR A 240 -35.36 30.16 15.28
C THR A 240 -36.25 29.40 16.25
N GLY A 241 -35.77 28.29 16.81
CA GLY A 241 -36.57 27.45 17.70
C GLY A 241 -35.74 26.63 18.68
N VAL A 242 -36.36 26.30 19.82
CA VAL A 242 -35.82 25.36 20.82
C VAL A 242 -36.44 23.99 20.58
N TYR A 243 -35.65 22.93 20.65
CA TYR A 243 -36.12 21.55 20.54
C TYR A 243 -35.47 20.65 21.59
N VAL A 244 -36.16 19.56 21.93
CA VAL A 244 -35.62 18.46 22.75
C VAL A 244 -35.29 17.31 21.82
N TYR A 245 -34.19 16.62 22.06
CA TYR A 245 -33.80 15.47 21.26
C TYR A 245 -33.26 14.34 22.14
N ALA A 246 -33.37 13.13 21.62
CA ALA A 246 -32.74 11.92 22.14
C ALA A 246 -32.11 11.20 20.94
N GLN A 247 -30.85 10.80 21.07
CA GLN A 247 -30.17 10.04 20.03
C GLN A 247 -29.44 8.84 20.63
N ALA A 248 -29.46 7.74 19.90
CA ALA A 248 -28.64 6.57 20.16
C ALA A 248 -27.85 6.27 18.88
N SER A 249 -26.56 5.97 19.03
CA SER A 249 -25.67 5.63 17.94
C SER A 249 -24.98 4.32 18.24
N VAL A 250 -25.02 3.38 17.30
CA VAL A 250 -24.21 2.16 17.29
C VAL A 250 -23.57 2.07 15.92
N GLY A 251 -22.27 1.82 15.89
CA GLY A 251 -21.51 1.62 14.67
C GLY A 251 -20.50 0.50 14.86
N ASN A 252 -20.30 -0.26 13.80
CA ASN A 252 -19.23 -1.24 13.67
C ASN A 252 -18.66 -1.09 12.26
N HIS A 253 -17.35 -1.18 12.15
CA HIS A 253 -16.68 -1.23 10.86
C HIS A 253 -15.52 -2.20 10.92
N LYS A 254 -15.23 -2.83 9.80
CA LYS A 254 -14.06 -3.68 9.62
C LYS A 254 -13.49 -3.40 8.25
N SER A 255 -12.18 -3.24 8.15
CA SER A 255 -11.47 -3.08 6.90
C SER A 255 -10.30 -4.03 6.88
N ASP A 256 -10.17 -4.81 5.81
CA ASP A 256 -9.05 -5.71 5.57
C ASP A 256 -8.44 -5.32 4.23
N ALA A 257 -7.14 -4.98 4.22
CA ALA A 257 -6.40 -4.68 3.01
C ALA A 257 -5.24 -5.66 2.86
N GLN A 258 -5.08 -6.26 1.69
CA GLN A 258 -3.98 -7.17 1.35
C GLN A 258 -3.38 -6.76 0.01
N ASN A 259 -2.07 -6.50 0.03
CA ASN A 259 -1.31 -6.12 -1.15
C ASN A 259 -0.20 -7.14 -1.40
N THR A 260 -0.01 -7.53 -2.66
CA THR A 260 1.14 -8.29 -3.12
C THR A 260 1.80 -7.53 -4.25
N THR A 261 3.11 -7.29 -4.12
CA THR A 261 3.91 -6.64 -5.17
C THR A 261 5.09 -7.51 -5.54
N TRP A 262 5.43 -7.55 -6.82
CA TRP A 262 6.56 -8.32 -7.34
C TRP A 262 7.74 -7.41 -7.66
N GLN A 263 8.92 -7.86 -7.27
CA GLN A 263 10.18 -7.21 -7.58
C GLN A 263 10.92 -8.07 -8.59
N ASN A 264 10.96 -7.62 -9.84
CA ASN A 264 11.49 -8.43 -10.94
C ASN A 264 12.96 -8.83 -10.70
N THR A 265 13.45 -9.86 -11.38
CA THR A 265 14.90 -10.05 -11.56
C THR A 265 15.37 -9.12 -12.69
N GLN A 266 16.43 -8.34 -12.47
CA GLN A 266 17.01 -7.44 -13.46
C GLN A 266 18.33 -7.96 -14.01
N LEU A 267 18.44 -7.99 -15.32
CA LEU A 267 19.66 -8.28 -16.05
C LEU A 267 20.05 -7.04 -16.87
N ALA A 268 21.32 -6.62 -16.77
CA ALA A 268 21.85 -5.49 -17.53
C ALA A 268 23.26 -5.78 -18.05
N GLY A 269 23.52 -5.40 -19.30
CA GLY A 269 24.82 -5.48 -19.96
C GLY A 269 24.76 -4.87 -21.36
N GLN A 270 25.89 -4.72 -22.05
CA GLN A 270 25.88 -4.46 -23.49
C GLN A 270 25.38 -5.71 -24.24
N ASN A 271 25.84 -6.89 -23.79
CA ASN A 271 25.42 -8.18 -24.31
C ASN A 271 24.92 -9.06 -23.15
N ILE A 272 23.80 -9.75 -23.35
CA ILE A 272 23.30 -10.78 -22.43
C ILE A 272 23.27 -12.12 -23.15
N SER A 273 23.90 -13.14 -22.56
CA SER A 273 23.89 -14.51 -23.05
C SER A 273 23.29 -15.41 -21.97
N LEU A 274 22.14 -16.00 -22.28
CA LEU A 274 21.44 -16.97 -21.46
C LEU A 274 21.57 -18.34 -22.12
N THR A 275 22.24 -19.29 -21.47
CA THR A 275 22.44 -20.64 -21.97
C THR A 275 21.96 -21.65 -20.93
N SER A 276 21.13 -22.59 -21.35
CA SER A 276 20.58 -23.68 -20.54
C SER A 276 20.63 -24.98 -21.34
N GLN A 277 21.10 -26.07 -20.73
CA GLN A 277 21.06 -27.40 -21.37
C GLN A 277 19.69 -28.07 -21.27
N GLY A 278 18.86 -27.64 -20.31
CA GLY A 278 17.47 -28.01 -20.10
C GLY A 278 16.56 -26.82 -20.38
N ASP A 279 15.62 -26.56 -19.49
CA ASP A 279 14.61 -25.52 -19.66
C ASP A 279 15.13 -24.13 -19.24
N THR A 280 14.53 -23.08 -19.79
CA THR A 280 14.76 -21.69 -19.38
C THR A 280 13.44 -21.06 -18.98
N THR A 281 13.34 -20.55 -17.75
CA THR A 281 12.16 -19.85 -17.23
C THR A 281 12.51 -18.41 -16.83
N LEU A 282 11.77 -17.46 -17.40
CA LEU A 282 11.87 -16.02 -17.12
C LEU A 282 10.54 -15.53 -16.55
N ARG A 283 10.35 -15.65 -15.24
CA ARG A 283 9.08 -15.35 -14.55
C ARG A 283 9.20 -14.08 -13.72
N GLY A 284 8.81 -12.94 -14.30
CA GLY A 284 9.04 -11.62 -13.73
C GLY A 284 10.51 -11.22 -13.81
N ALA A 285 11.11 -11.35 -15.00
CA ALA A 285 12.46 -10.89 -15.30
C ALA A 285 12.45 -9.72 -16.29
N VAL A 286 13.42 -8.83 -16.18
CA VAL A 286 13.65 -7.70 -17.10
C VAL A 286 15.11 -7.76 -17.55
N ALA A 287 15.33 -7.83 -18.86
CA ALA A 287 16.66 -7.84 -19.45
C ALA A 287 16.84 -6.59 -20.33
N LYS A 288 17.94 -5.86 -20.12
CA LYS A 288 18.29 -4.66 -20.89
C LYS A 288 19.71 -4.78 -21.43
N ALA A 289 19.82 -4.89 -22.75
CA ALA A 289 21.07 -4.95 -23.50
C ALA A 289 20.87 -4.56 -24.97
N ASP A 290 21.97 -4.29 -25.68
CA ASP A 290 21.95 -4.06 -27.13
C ASP A 290 21.70 -5.38 -27.88
N ARG A 291 22.20 -6.49 -27.32
CA ARG A 291 21.98 -7.84 -27.82
C ARG A 291 21.66 -8.80 -26.68
N ILE A 292 20.65 -9.65 -26.90
CA ILE A 292 20.28 -10.74 -26.01
C ILE A 292 20.27 -12.03 -26.82
N ASP A 293 21.16 -12.96 -26.50
CA ASP A 293 21.19 -14.31 -27.06
C ASP A 293 20.66 -15.31 -26.03
N VAL A 294 19.64 -16.08 -26.40
CA VAL A 294 19.06 -17.13 -25.55
C VAL A 294 19.21 -18.47 -26.26
N GLN A 295 19.85 -19.41 -25.58
CA GLN A 295 20.05 -20.79 -26.03
C GLN A 295 19.48 -21.72 -24.97
N THR A 296 18.40 -22.40 -25.31
CA THR A 296 17.70 -23.31 -24.40
C THR A 296 17.69 -24.70 -25.03
N GLY A 297 18.09 -25.72 -24.28
CA GLY A 297 18.05 -27.11 -24.73
C GLY A 297 16.64 -27.70 -24.76
N GLY A 298 15.79 -27.27 -23.83
CA GLY A 298 14.36 -27.58 -23.73
C GLY A 298 13.46 -26.37 -23.99
N ASP A 299 12.47 -26.15 -23.14
CA ASP A 299 11.45 -25.12 -23.31
C ASP A 299 11.89 -23.76 -22.77
N LEU A 300 11.56 -22.69 -23.50
CA LEU A 300 11.68 -21.31 -23.04
C LEU A 300 10.32 -20.78 -22.59
N THR A 301 10.16 -20.55 -21.29
CA THR A 301 8.96 -19.96 -20.68
C THR A 301 9.22 -18.52 -20.26
N ILE A 302 8.33 -17.60 -20.65
CA ILE A 302 8.40 -16.19 -20.24
C ILE A 302 7.03 -15.79 -19.66
N GLU A 303 7.04 -15.35 -18.41
CA GLU A 303 5.82 -14.99 -17.68
C GLU A 303 5.99 -13.63 -17.00
N SER A 304 4.99 -12.75 -17.14
CA SER A 304 4.90 -11.51 -16.37
C SER A 304 4.05 -11.73 -15.13
N LEU A 305 4.52 -11.27 -13.98
CA LEU A 305 3.75 -11.30 -12.74
C LEU A 305 3.02 -9.96 -12.54
N GLN A 306 1.80 -10.01 -12.00
CA GLN A 306 1.01 -8.82 -11.73
C GLN A 306 0.90 -8.56 -10.23
N ASP A 307 1.02 -7.29 -9.88
CA ASP A 307 0.74 -6.81 -8.54
C ASP A 307 -0.76 -6.88 -8.25
N THR A 308 -1.11 -7.19 -7.01
CA THR A 308 -2.50 -7.27 -6.56
C THR A 308 -2.70 -6.38 -5.34
N SER A 309 -3.86 -5.72 -5.30
CA SER A 309 -4.36 -5.00 -4.13
C SER A 309 -5.82 -5.37 -3.95
N ASN A 310 -6.14 -5.93 -2.79
CA ASN A 310 -7.48 -6.32 -2.43
C ASN A 310 -7.86 -5.59 -1.15
N ILE A 311 -8.98 -4.86 -1.19
CA ILE A 311 -9.51 -4.11 -0.05
C ILE A 311 -10.94 -4.58 0.17
N GLN A 312 -11.21 -5.04 1.38
CA GLN A 312 -12.53 -5.44 1.86
C GLN A 312 -12.90 -4.49 2.99
N SER A 313 -14.15 -4.02 3.01
CA SER A 313 -14.69 -3.12 4.02
C SER A 313 -16.16 -3.40 4.27
#